data_AF-A0A7S4VWI9-F1
#
_entry.id   AF-A0A7S4VWI9-F1
#
_cell.length_a   1.000
_cell.length_b   1.000
_cell.length_c   1.000
_cell.angle_alpha   90.00
_cell.angle_beta   90.00
_cell.angle_gamma   90.00
#
_symmetry.space_group_name_H-M   'P 1'
#
loop_
_entity.id
_entity.type
_entity.pdbx_description
1 polymer ?
#
loop_
_entity_poly.entity_id
_entity_poly.type
_entity_poly.pdbx_seq_one_letter_code
_entity_poly.pdbx_strand_id
1 'polypeptide(L)'
;RGKDGPGIADALVRAIVDYGGRVLDMAQFLLEGSLVFTLRFDLGPQEGSMRVMTELLECAQVRGLSLDFYFPPSTGAPASAQGMNEAVLSVVSKAEITPALLYDLDTVLCDFGCVVHEIEHRSDNKARNNGELNKVAFRIHCPPGVRLSSLYMGAPSGAAGGSARGGSLQRV
;
A
#
# COMPACT_ATOMS: atom_id res chain seq x y z
N ARG A 1 10.23 6.06 9.38
CA ARG A 1 11.04 6.09 8.14
C ARG A 1 12.47 6.51 8.43
N GLY A 2 13.46 6.01 7.71
CA GLY A 2 14.87 6.42 7.86
C GLY A 2 15.83 5.45 7.16
N LYS A 3 17.12 5.53 7.44
CA LYS A 3 18.10 4.59 6.86
C LYS A 3 17.91 3.19 7.44
N ASP A 4 17.99 2.17 6.58
CA ASP A 4 17.88 0.79 7.04
C ASP A 4 19.08 0.33 7.86
N GLY A 5 18.85 -0.65 8.74
CA GLY A 5 19.85 -1.23 9.63
C GLY A 5 19.32 -2.45 10.39
N PRO A 6 20.22 -3.34 10.82
CA PRO A 6 19.82 -4.54 11.54
C PRO A 6 19.14 -4.22 12.88
N GLY A 7 18.09 -4.97 13.22
CA GLY A 7 17.44 -4.90 14.53
C GLY A 7 16.45 -3.74 14.71
N ILE A 8 16.10 -3.00 13.65
CA ILE A 8 15.05 -1.97 13.74
C ILE A 8 13.68 -2.57 14.08
N ALA A 9 13.25 -3.57 13.31
CA ALA A 9 11.96 -4.24 13.53
C ALA A 9 11.89 -4.88 14.92
N ASP A 10 12.95 -5.59 15.33
CA ASP A 10 13.06 -6.18 16.67
C ASP A 10 12.91 -5.13 17.78
N ALA A 11 13.64 -4.01 17.69
CA ALA A 11 13.57 -2.96 18.71
C ALA A 11 12.17 -2.33 18.82
N LEU A 12 11.54 -1.99 17.68
CA LEU A 12 10.21 -1.37 17.68
C LEU A 12 9.13 -2.33 18.18
N VAL A 13 9.18 -3.61 17.77
CA VAL A 13 8.21 -4.62 18.21
C VAL A 13 8.41 -4.94 19.69
N ARG A 14 9.66 -5.04 20.15
CA ARG A 14 9.96 -5.32 21.56
C ARG A 14 9.43 -4.22 22.49
N ALA A 15 9.60 -2.95 22.14
CA ALA A 15 9.03 -1.84 22.90
C ALA A 15 7.49 -1.92 23.05
N ILE A 16 6.79 -2.58 22.13
CA ILE A 16 5.34 -2.79 22.24
C ILE A 16 5.05 -4.00 23.14
N VAL A 17 5.79 -5.10 22.94
CA VAL A 17 5.63 -6.33 23.72
C VAL A 17 5.95 -6.13 25.20
N ASP A 18 7.00 -5.40 25.52
CA ASP A 18 7.46 -5.16 26.90
C ASP A 18 6.42 -4.42 27.74
N TYR A 19 5.51 -3.69 27.09
CA TYR A 19 4.40 -2.98 27.72
C TYR A 19 3.06 -3.71 27.55
N GLY A 20 3.08 -5.00 27.19
CA GLY A 20 1.87 -5.83 27.05
C GLY A 20 1.02 -5.51 25.82
N GLY A 21 1.56 -4.76 24.87
CA GLY A 21 0.88 -4.44 23.63
C GLY A 21 0.84 -5.61 22.64
N ARG A 22 -0.09 -5.52 21.70
CA ARG A 22 -0.28 -6.48 20.61
C ARG A 22 -0.12 -5.78 19.26
N VAL A 23 0.77 -6.30 18.42
CA VAL A 23 0.83 -5.89 17.01
C VAL A 23 -0.40 -6.43 16.28
N LEU A 24 -1.15 -5.54 15.63
CA LEU A 24 -2.34 -5.86 14.86
C LEU A 24 -2.02 -6.01 13.37
N ASP A 25 -1.12 -5.17 12.86
CA ASP A 25 -0.69 -5.17 11.47
C ASP A 25 0.71 -4.55 11.34
N MET A 26 1.47 -4.99 10.34
CA MET A 26 2.84 -4.53 10.12
C MET A 26 3.20 -4.61 8.63
N ALA A 27 3.75 -3.53 8.11
CA ALA A 27 4.30 -3.47 6.76
C ALA A 27 5.69 -2.83 6.79
N GLN A 28 6.63 -3.43 6.04
CA GLN A 28 7.99 -2.95 5.92
C GLN A 28 8.37 -2.88 4.44
N PHE A 29 8.88 -1.72 4.01
CA PHE A 29 9.35 -1.48 2.66
C PHE A 29 10.76 -0.89 2.68
N LEU A 30 11.62 -1.36 1.78
CA LEU A 30 12.95 -0.80 1.55
C LEU A 30 13.00 -0.22 0.14
N LEU A 31 13.09 1.10 0.04
CA LEU A 31 13.14 1.82 -1.23
C LEU A 31 14.42 2.65 -1.27
N GLU A 32 15.33 2.29 -2.18
CA GLU A 32 16.60 3.00 -2.40
C GLU A 32 17.44 3.21 -1.13
N GLY A 33 17.45 2.23 -0.23
CA GLY A 33 18.17 2.30 1.05
C GLY A 33 17.44 3.05 2.17
N SER A 34 16.21 3.53 1.89
CA SER A 34 15.30 4.11 2.88
C SER A 34 14.28 3.08 3.34
N LEU A 35 14.24 2.84 4.64
CA LEU A 35 13.26 2.01 5.32
C LEU A 35 12.00 2.82 5.61
N VAL A 36 10.86 2.32 5.14
CA VAL A 36 9.52 2.72 5.59
C VAL A 36 8.94 1.55 6.36
N PHE A 37 8.53 1.81 7.59
CA PHE A 37 8.02 0.81 8.51
C PHE A 37 6.72 1.33 9.11
N THR A 38 5.63 0.62 8.87
CA THR A 38 4.30 0.95 9.37
C THR A 38 3.88 -0.15 10.33
N LEU A 39 3.48 0.24 11.53
CA LEU A 39 3.05 -0.71 12.55
C LEU A 39 1.77 -0.20 13.19
N ARG A 40 0.77 -1.07 13.20
CA ARG A 40 -0.48 -0.86 13.94
C ARG A 40 -0.49 -1.79 15.13
N PHE A 41 -0.76 -1.25 16.31
CA PHE A 41 -0.76 -2.01 17.55
C PHE A 41 -1.85 -1.53 18.49
N ASP A 42 -2.20 -2.41 19.42
CA ASP A 42 -3.14 -2.17 20.51
C ASP A 42 -2.38 -2.29 21.84
N LEU A 43 -2.57 -1.34 22.74
CA LEU A 43 -1.98 -1.35 24.08
C LEU A 43 -2.98 -1.79 25.16
N GLY A 44 -4.20 -2.14 24.77
CA GLY A 44 -5.25 -2.51 25.70
C GLY A 44 -5.68 -1.33 26.60
N PRO A 45 -6.45 -1.62 27.67
CA PRO A 45 -7.03 -0.58 28.53
C PRO A 45 -6.07 -0.03 29.61
N GLN A 46 -4.79 -0.44 29.62
CA GLN A 46 -3.86 -0.04 30.66
C GLN A 46 -3.27 1.37 30.41
N GLU A 47 -2.99 2.11 31.49
CA GLU A 47 -2.29 3.39 31.46
C GLU A 47 -0.83 3.17 31.02
N GLY A 48 -0.56 3.30 29.71
CA GLY A 48 0.78 3.05 29.17
C GLY A 48 1.11 3.70 27.83
N SER A 49 0.13 4.30 27.13
CA SER A 49 0.33 4.82 25.78
C SER A 49 1.49 5.82 25.68
N MET A 50 1.54 6.80 26.60
CA MET A 50 2.62 7.79 26.62
C MET A 50 3.99 7.16 26.86
N ARG A 51 4.11 6.15 27.73
CA ARG A 51 5.39 5.48 28.02
C ARG A 51 5.88 4.69 26.82
N VAL A 52 5.00 3.92 26.18
CA VAL A 52 5.32 3.18 24.95
C VAL A 52 5.72 4.14 23.83
N MET A 53 5.00 5.24 23.66
CA MET A 53 5.34 6.25 22.66
C MET A 53 6.71 6.87 22.91
N THR A 54 7.03 7.21 24.16
CA THR A 54 8.35 7.73 24.53
C THR A 54 9.45 6.71 24.21
N GLU A 55 9.28 5.46 24.61
CA GLU A 55 10.24 4.38 24.31
C GLU A 55 10.44 4.19 22.80
N LEU A 56 9.35 4.21 22.03
CA LEU A 56 9.40 4.10 20.57
C LEU A 56 10.13 5.29 19.93
N LEU A 57 9.89 6.51 20.42
CA LEU A 57 10.59 7.71 19.96
C LEU A 57 12.08 7.66 20.27
N GLU A 58 12.46 7.22 21.47
CA GLU A 58 13.86 7.05 21.87
C GLU A 58 14.54 5.97 21.02
N CYS A 59 13.90 4.82 20.84
CA CYS A 59 14.37 3.75 19.96
C CYS A 59 14.61 4.24 18.53
N ALA A 60 13.68 5.05 18.01
CA ALA A 60 13.77 5.63 16.67
C ALA A 60 14.91 6.65 16.56
N GLN A 61 15.05 7.55 17.54
CA GLN A 61 16.10 8.57 17.54
C GLN A 61 17.49 7.92 17.53
N VAL A 62 17.72 6.91 18.36
CA VAL A 62 18.99 6.16 18.40
C VAL A 62 19.31 5.50 17.06
N ARG A 63 18.28 5.13 16.29
CA ARG A 63 18.40 4.46 14.98
C ARG A 63 18.31 5.42 13.80
N GLY A 64 18.24 6.73 14.03
CA GLY A 64 18.10 7.72 12.96
C GLY A 64 16.79 7.59 12.17
N LEU A 65 15.72 7.16 12.85
CA LEU A 65 14.38 7.03 12.29
C LEU A 65 13.53 8.23 12.72
N SER A 66 12.65 8.66 11.81
CA SER A 66 11.53 9.56 12.09
C SER A 66 10.27 8.72 12.25
N LEU A 67 9.55 8.93 13.34
CA LEU A 67 8.26 8.29 13.63
C LEU A 67 7.15 9.34 13.65
N ASP A 68 5.99 8.92 13.16
CA ASP A 68 4.74 9.67 13.22
C ASP A 68 3.70 8.76 13.89
N PHE A 69 2.93 9.29 14.84
CA PHE A 69 1.87 8.56 15.52
C PHE A 69 0.50 9.06 15.06
N TYR A 70 -0.40 8.12 14.81
CA TYR A 70 -1.79 8.40 14.50
C TYR A 70 -2.69 7.57 15.42
N PHE A 71 -3.57 8.25 16.14
CA PHE A 71 -4.57 7.64 17.00
C PHE A 71 -5.91 7.64 16.29
N PRO A 72 -6.41 6.48 15.84
CA PRO A 72 -7.71 6.41 15.18
C PRO A 72 -8.82 6.82 16.16
N PRO A 73 -9.85 7.56 15.71
CA PRO A 73 -10.99 7.92 16.54
C PRO A 73 -11.72 6.67 17.07
N SER A 74 -12.25 6.76 18.29
CA SER A 74 -12.91 5.64 19.01
C SER A 74 -14.14 5.08 18.28
N THR A 75 -14.67 5.84 17.31
CA THR A 75 -15.80 5.45 16.47
C THR A 75 -15.29 4.80 15.19
N GLY A 76 -15.32 3.46 15.18
CA GLY A 76 -15.14 2.65 13.98
C GLY A 76 -13.86 1.83 14.04
N ALA A 77 -14.01 0.54 14.32
CA ALA A 77 -13.01 -0.41 13.82
C ALA A 77 -12.83 -0.12 12.32
N PRO A 78 -11.59 -0.01 11.81
CA PRO A 78 -11.40 0.15 10.38
C PRO A 78 -12.18 -0.95 9.71
N ALA A 79 -13.01 -0.59 8.73
CA ALA A 79 -13.84 -1.53 8.00
C ALA A 79 -12.93 -2.68 7.60
N SER A 80 -13.07 -3.81 8.28
CA SER A 80 -12.33 -5.00 7.92
C SER A 80 -12.66 -5.24 6.46
N ALA A 81 -11.68 -5.57 5.62
CA ALA A 81 -11.88 -5.92 4.21
C ALA A 81 -12.74 -7.20 4.03
N GLN A 82 -13.52 -7.60 5.05
CA GLN A 82 -14.52 -8.64 5.01
C GLN A 82 -15.49 -8.36 3.85
N GLY A 83 -15.33 -9.14 2.79
CA GLY A 83 -16.17 -9.08 1.59
C GLY A 83 -15.60 -8.25 0.43
N MET A 84 -14.40 -7.67 0.55
CA MET A 84 -13.69 -7.11 -0.61
C MET A 84 -12.91 -8.21 -1.32
N ASN A 85 -13.04 -8.26 -2.63
CA ASN A 85 -12.23 -9.17 -3.44
C ASN A 85 -10.85 -8.56 -3.61
N GLU A 86 -9.82 -9.40 -3.52
CA GLU A 86 -8.46 -8.96 -3.79
C GLU A 86 -8.04 -9.37 -5.20
N ALA A 87 -7.35 -8.47 -5.89
CA ALA A 87 -6.80 -8.72 -7.22
C ALA A 87 -5.37 -8.21 -7.34
N VAL A 88 -4.62 -8.83 -8.25
CA VAL A 88 -3.30 -8.36 -8.65
C VAL A 88 -3.33 -8.01 -10.13
N LEU A 89 -3.09 -6.75 -10.45
CA LEU A 89 -2.92 -6.26 -11.82
C LEU A 89 -1.42 -6.17 -12.10
N SER A 90 -0.93 -6.96 -13.05
CA SER A 90 0.47 -6.92 -13.47
C SER A 90 0.58 -6.39 -14.90
N VAL A 91 1.37 -5.33 -15.08
CA VAL A 91 1.71 -4.81 -16.40
C VAL A 91 3.16 -5.13 -16.69
N VAL A 92 3.39 -5.73 -17.85
CA VAL A 92 4.70 -6.19 -18.28
C VAL A 92 5.01 -5.54 -19.63
N SER A 93 6.18 -4.92 -19.75
CA SER A 93 6.56 -4.15 -20.94
C SER A 93 8.01 -4.39 -21.34
N LYS A 94 8.28 -4.34 -22.66
CA LYS A 94 9.65 -4.24 -23.20
C LYS A 94 10.18 -2.81 -23.12
N ALA A 95 9.28 -1.83 -23.09
CA ALA A 95 9.60 -0.42 -22.90
C ALA A 95 9.55 -0.04 -21.42
N GLU A 96 10.04 1.14 -21.10
CA GLU A 96 9.92 1.76 -19.77
C GLU A 96 8.45 1.87 -19.34
N ILE A 97 8.19 1.62 -18.05
CA ILE A 97 6.89 1.87 -17.43
C ILE A 97 6.78 3.38 -17.16
N THR A 98 6.05 4.08 -18.03
CA THR A 98 5.98 5.54 -17.98
C THR A 98 5.04 6.04 -16.87
N PRO A 99 5.25 7.26 -16.35
CA PRO A 99 4.30 7.89 -15.42
C PRO A 99 2.88 8.03 -15.98
N ALA A 100 2.75 8.27 -17.30
CA ALA A 100 1.46 8.34 -17.98
C ALA A 100 0.70 7.00 -17.90
N LEU A 101 1.40 5.88 -18.10
CA LEU A 101 0.81 4.55 -17.93
C LEU A 101 0.32 4.34 -16.49
N LEU A 102 1.13 4.71 -15.48
CA LEU A 102 0.72 4.58 -14.08
C LEU A 102 -0.50 5.44 -13.75
N TYR A 103 -0.57 6.66 -14.30
CA TYR A 103 -1.72 7.55 -14.17
C TYR A 103 -2.99 6.97 -14.80
N ASP A 104 -2.89 6.43 -16.01
CA ASP A 104 -4.02 5.82 -16.72
C ASP A 104 -4.54 4.59 -15.96
N LEU A 105 -3.64 3.75 -15.44
CA LEU A 105 -4.00 2.59 -14.62
C LEU A 105 -4.73 3.01 -13.35
N ASP A 106 -4.19 3.99 -12.60
CA ASP A 106 -4.80 4.46 -11.36
C ASP A 106 -6.16 5.12 -11.61
N THR A 107 -6.31 5.84 -12.73
CA THR A 107 -7.60 6.42 -13.14
C THR A 107 -8.66 5.35 -13.33
N VAL A 108 -8.34 4.26 -14.04
CA VAL A 108 -9.27 3.13 -14.22
C VAL A 108 -9.62 2.49 -12.87
N LEU A 109 -8.63 2.27 -11.99
CA LEU A 109 -8.87 1.70 -10.68
C LEU A 109 -9.79 2.60 -9.83
N CYS A 110 -9.59 3.91 -9.88
CA CYS A 110 -10.44 4.90 -9.23
C CYS A 110 -11.88 4.89 -9.78
N ASP A 111 -12.07 4.81 -11.09
CA ASP A 111 -13.39 4.76 -11.74
C ASP A 111 -14.21 3.54 -11.28
N PHE A 112 -13.55 2.42 -10.97
CA PHE A 112 -14.17 1.21 -10.42
C PHE A 112 -14.21 1.18 -8.89
N GLY A 113 -13.80 2.26 -8.21
CA GLY A 113 -13.76 2.33 -6.75
C GLY A 113 -12.82 1.32 -6.10
N CYS A 114 -11.80 0.86 -6.82
CA CYS A 114 -10.77 -0.02 -6.28
C CYS A 114 -9.81 0.76 -5.38
N VAL A 115 -9.29 0.09 -4.35
CA VAL A 115 -8.29 0.67 -3.44
C VAL A 115 -6.96 -0.02 -3.69
N VAL A 116 -5.92 0.77 -3.98
CA VAL A 116 -4.55 0.26 -4.14
C VAL A 116 -3.91 0.09 -2.76
N HIS A 117 -3.46 -1.12 -2.47
CA HIS A 117 -2.77 -1.45 -1.22
C HIS A 117 -1.26 -1.51 -1.38
N GLU A 118 -0.79 -1.94 -2.55
CA GLU A 118 0.63 -2.11 -2.83
C GLU A 118 0.89 -1.84 -4.31
N ILE A 119 1.99 -1.16 -4.59
CA ILE A 119 2.55 -1.04 -5.94
C ILE A 119 3.98 -1.58 -5.86
N GLU A 120 4.24 -2.69 -6.52
CA GLU A 120 5.58 -3.23 -6.70
C GLU A 120 6.07 -2.86 -8.10
N HIS A 121 7.15 -2.08 -8.16
CA HIS A 121 7.86 -1.79 -9.40
C HIS A 121 9.36 -1.98 -9.17
N ARG A 122 10.04 -2.63 -10.10
CA ARG A 122 11.50 -2.79 -10.09
C ARG A 122 12.06 -2.14 -11.33
N SER A 123 13.14 -1.37 -11.17
CA SER A 123 13.89 -0.61 -12.20
C SER A 123 13.62 -1.00 -13.66
N ASP A 124 13.34 0.00 -14.49
CA ASP A 124 12.93 -0.14 -15.90
C ASP A 124 14.03 -0.51 -16.92
N ASN A 125 15.19 -0.97 -16.45
CA ASN A 125 16.31 -1.31 -17.33
C ASN A 125 16.63 -2.82 -17.38
N LYS A 126 15.62 -3.65 -17.10
CA LYS A 126 15.78 -5.11 -17.06
C LYS A 126 16.22 -5.69 -18.39
N ALA A 127 15.65 -5.22 -19.50
CA ALA A 127 15.98 -5.72 -20.82
C ALA A 127 17.49 -5.61 -21.13
N ARG A 128 18.16 -4.54 -20.67
CA ARG A 128 19.61 -4.39 -20.82
C ARG A 128 20.42 -5.11 -19.75
N ASN A 129 19.92 -5.16 -18.51
CA ASN A 129 20.65 -5.70 -17.37
C ASN A 129 20.65 -7.24 -17.33
N ASN A 130 19.52 -7.87 -17.66
CA ASN A 130 19.33 -9.32 -17.56
C ASN A 130 18.42 -9.92 -18.64
N GLY A 131 18.00 -9.13 -19.64
CA GLY A 131 17.12 -9.60 -20.72
C GLY A 131 15.66 -9.81 -20.31
N GLU A 132 15.26 -9.43 -19.08
CA GLU A 132 13.88 -9.55 -18.62
C GLU A 132 13.02 -8.34 -19.05
N LEU A 133 11.70 -8.52 -18.98
CA LEU A 133 10.74 -7.45 -19.18
C LEU A 133 10.59 -6.60 -17.92
N ASN A 134 10.31 -5.32 -18.11
CA ASN A 134 9.91 -4.43 -17.03
C ASN A 134 8.54 -4.86 -16.51
N LYS A 135 8.31 -4.73 -15.20
CA LYS A 135 7.08 -5.16 -14.56
C LYS A 135 6.71 -4.19 -13.44
N VAL A 136 5.47 -3.71 -13.49
CA VAL A 136 4.77 -3.11 -12.34
C VAL A 136 3.59 -3.99 -11.95
N ALA A 137 3.36 -4.15 -10.65
CA ALA A 137 2.24 -4.88 -10.10
C ALA A 137 1.49 -4.04 -9.07
N PHE A 138 0.16 -3.99 -9.20
CA PHE A 138 -0.75 -3.36 -8.26
C PHE A 138 -1.52 -4.44 -7.52
N ARG A 139 -1.46 -4.42 -6.20
CA ARG A 139 -2.35 -5.22 -5.34
C ARG A 139 -3.52 -4.33 -4.93
N ILE A 140 -4.73 -4.75 -5.28
CA ILE A 140 -5.93 -3.92 -5.15
C ILE A 140 -7.04 -4.66 -4.42
N HIS A 141 -7.82 -3.93 -3.64
CA HIS A 141 -9.13 -4.37 -3.19
C HIS A 141 -10.18 -3.84 -4.16
N CYS A 142 -11.01 -4.74 -4.65
CA CYS A 142 -12.14 -4.44 -5.50
C CYS A 142 -13.44 -4.40 -4.66
N PRO A 143 -14.30 -3.40 -4.86
CA PRO A 143 -15.58 -3.35 -4.17
C PRO A 143 -16.50 -4.51 -4.61
N PRO A 144 -17.50 -4.87 -3.79
CA PRO A 144 -18.43 -5.93 -4.13
C PRO A 144 -19.08 -5.71 -5.50
N GLY A 145 -19.14 -6.76 -6.31
CA GLY A 145 -19.75 -6.73 -7.65
C GLY A 145 -18.78 -6.34 -8.78
N VAL A 146 -17.61 -5.77 -8.49
CA VAL A 146 -16.56 -5.57 -9.50
C VAL A 146 -15.94 -6.92 -9.86
N ARG A 147 -15.91 -7.22 -11.16
CA ARG A 147 -15.28 -8.43 -11.72
C ARG A 147 -13.99 -8.03 -12.41
N LEU A 148 -13.00 -8.93 -12.39
CA LEU A 148 -11.77 -8.76 -13.17
C LEU A 148 -12.06 -8.46 -14.64
N SER A 149 -13.05 -9.14 -15.23
CA SER A 149 -13.46 -8.90 -16.62
C SER A 149 -13.88 -7.45 -16.88
N SER A 150 -14.49 -6.78 -15.89
CA SER A 150 -14.90 -5.38 -16.02
C SER A 150 -13.71 -4.42 -15.94
N LEU A 151 -12.68 -4.77 -15.16
CA LEU A 151 -11.42 -4.01 -15.13
C LEU A 151 -10.66 -4.13 -16.46
N TYR A 152 -10.67 -5.30 -17.09
CA TYR A 152 -9.98 -5.54 -18.36
C TYR A 152 -10.74 -5.06 -19.60
N MET A 153 -12.06 -5.21 -19.61
CA MET A 153 -12.90 -4.98 -20.81
C MET A 153 -13.77 -3.72 -20.70
N GLY A 154 -13.72 -3.01 -19.57
CA GLY A 154 -14.64 -1.93 -19.24
C GLY A 154 -15.96 -2.44 -18.66
N ALA A 155 -16.78 -1.50 -18.17
CA ALA A 155 -18.12 -1.84 -17.72
C ALA A 155 -18.92 -2.41 -18.92
N PRO A 156 -19.72 -3.49 -18.71
CA PRO A 156 -20.63 -3.94 -19.76
C PRO A 156 -21.51 -2.75 -20.15
N SER A 157 -21.51 -2.43 -21.44
CA SER A 157 -22.30 -1.36 -22.04
C SER A 157 -23.79 -1.63 -21.82
N GLY A 158 -24.32 -1.21 -20.67
CA GLY A 158 -25.68 -1.54 -20.26
C GLY A 158 -26.14 -1.00 -18.90
N ALA A 159 -25.26 -0.48 -18.04
CA ALA A 159 -25.68 0.25 -16.85
C ALA A 159 -25.80 1.75 -17.18
N ALA A 160 -26.92 2.12 -17.79
CA ALA A 160 -27.32 3.51 -17.96
C ALA A 160 -27.54 4.16 -16.59
N GLY A 161 -26.78 5.21 -16.28
CA GLY A 161 -26.86 5.95 -15.02
C GLY A 161 -26.01 7.22 -14.99
N GLY A 162 -26.04 8.00 -16.09
CA GLY A 162 -25.77 9.45 -16.14
C GLY A 162 -24.50 10.02 -15.46
N SER A 163 -23.46 10.26 -16.25
CA SER A 163 -23.03 11.63 -16.61
C SER A 163 -21.78 11.54 -17.49
N ALA A 164 -21.89 12.04 -18.71
CA ALA A 164 -20.85 12.02 -19.72
C ALA A 164 -19.76 13.05 -19.40
N ARG A 165 -18.49 12.60 -19.38
CA ARG A 165 -17.38 13.36 -19.97
C ARG A 165 -16.47 12.40 -20.71
N GLY A 166 -16.48 12.51 -22.04
CA GLY A 166 -15.77 11.65 -22.96
C GLY A 166 -14.27 11.96 -23.04
N GLY A 167 -13.50 10.90 -23.24
CA GLY A 167 -12.16 10.92 -23.80
C GLY A 167 -11.94 9.58 -24.49
N SER A 168 -12.08 9.55 -25.82
CA SER A 168 -11.85 8.32 -26.59
C SER A 168 -10.35 8.04 -26.67
N LEU A 169 -9.91 6.91 -26.12
CA LEU A 169 -8.60 6.33 -26.44
C LEU A 169 -8.72 5.55 -27.76
N GLN A 170 -8.21 6.15 -28.84
CA GLN A 170 -7.93 5.42 -30.08
C GLN A 170 -6.72 4.52 -29.88
N ARG A 171 -6.86 3.24 -30.23
CA ARG A 171 -5.79 2.25 -30.26
C ARG A 171 -4.81 2.57 -31.39
N VAL A 172 -3.50 2.46 -31.11
CA VAL A 172 -2.45 2.17 -32.09
C VAL A 172 -2.15 0.69 -32.03
#